data_AF-A0A8J4XFU9-F1
#
_entry.id   AF-A0A8J4XFU9-F1
#
_cell.length_a   1.000
_cell.length_b   1.000
_cell.length_c   1.000
_cell.angle_alpha   90.00
_cell.angle_beta   90.00
_cell.angle_gamma   90.00
#
_symmetry.space_group_name_H-M   'P 1'
#
loop_
_entity.id
_entity.type
_entity.pdbx_description
1 polymer ?
#
loop_
_entity_poly.entity_id
_entity_poly.type
_entity_poly.pdbx_seq_one_letter_code
_entity_poly.pdbx_strand_id
1 'polypeptide(L)'
;SDGYTMIQPKESTRQKLLRMSQKEENDLQRWKEQHRPGPIHLAPEKLGGNVSLSEVRQKQQTVARHSKLQKKLRKEDMDRSKRQEEEKKNQLMKDIQRERANKLEMKNNQEDEQRKKLYQHEMQTKREAHLQRLERSGSVPMAASSSTPASSWALGHKYREDRKAEEQTTLQQMKDEQRRKSQILEEKHQQEEEDRQRQMENERLRVNSAFLDRLEARGSGRASELLPCTPELSNVWQTEEPQDPASSHVPFPSQLHTDSAAEE
;
A
#
# COMPACT_ATOMS: atom_id res chain seq x y z
N SER A 1 50.20 3.26 -11.14
CA SER A 1 50.64 2.16 -10.27
C SER A 1 51.11 2.76 -8.97
N ASP A 2 50.25 2.73 -7.95
CA ASP A 2 50.52 3.32 -6.64
C ASP A 2 51.50 2.41 -5.88
N GLY A 3 52.76 2.83 -5.80
CA GLY A 3 53.87 2.05 -5.27
C GLY A 3 54.18 2.40 -3.82
N TYR A 4 53.38 1.91 -2.88
CA TYR A 4 53.72 2.02 -1.46
C TYR A 4 54.79 1.01 -1.06
N THR A 5 55.89 1.49 -0.47
CA THR A 5 56.93 0.63 0.12
C THR A 5 56.54 0.28 1.55
N MET A 6 56.11 -0.96 1.76
CA MET A 6 55.84 -1.53 3.07
C MET A 6 57.16 -1.82 3.80
N ILE A 7 57.57 -0.92 4.70
CA ILE A 7 58.73 -1.13 5.56
C ILE A 7 58.32 -2.08 6.68
N GLN A 8 58.89 -3.29 6.68
CA GLN A 8 58.65 -4.30 7.72
C GLN A 8 59.20 -3.80 9.08
N PRO A 9 58.42 -3.85 10.17
CA PRO A 9 58.88 -3.45 11.49
C PRO A 9 60.09 -4.28 11.95
N LYS A 10 61.11 -3.61 12.49
CA LYS A 10 62.33 -4.29 12.98
C LYS A 10 61.98 -5.30 14.08
N GLU A 11 62.27 -6.58 13.84
CA GLU A 11 61.86 -7.68 14.73
C GLU A 11 62.41 -7.54 16.15
N SER A 12 63.65 -7.07 16.31
CA SER A 12 64.24 -6.83 17.63
C SER A 12 63.49 -5.77 18.44
N THR A 13 63.04 -4.71 17.75
CA THR A 13 62.26 -3.62 18.35
C THR A 13 60.87 -4.11 18.71
N ARG A 14 60.25 -4.91 17.83
CA ARG A 14 58.95 -5.56 18.07
C ARG A 14 58.99 -6.51 19.27
N GLN A 15 60.00 -7.38 19.35
CA GLN A 15 60.14 -8.32 20.46
C GLN A 15 60.39 -7.59 21.79
N LYS A 16 61.17 -6.50 21.78
CA LYS A 16 61.38 -5.66 22.96
C LYS A 16 60.06 -5.02 23.43
N LEU A 17 59.28 -4.47 22.50
CA LEU A 17 57.95 -3.90 22.79
C LEU A 17 56.99 -4.95 23.37
N LEU A 18 56.92 -6.14 22.79
CA LEU A 18 56.09 -7.23 23.31
C LEU A 18 56.51 -7.65 24.73
N ARG A 19 57.82 -7.78 24.98
CA ARG A 19 58.33 -8.11 26.31
C ARG A 19 58.02 -7.04 27.35
N MET A 20 58.17 -5.76 26.99
CA MET A 20 57.82 -4.65 27.89
C MET A 20 56.31 -4.62 28.14
N SER A 21 55.49 -4.74 27.11
CA SER A 21 54.02 -4.81 27.23
C SER A 21 53.57 -5.94 28.15
N GLN A 22 54.12 -7.14 27.98
CA GLN A 22 53.75 -8.28 28.81
C GLN A 22 54.20 -8.09 30.27
N LYS A 23 55.36 -7.47 30.47
CA LYS A 23 55.87 -7.17 31.81
C LYS A 23 54.99 -6.13 32.50
N GLU A 24 54.66 -5.03 31.81
CA GLU A 24 53.79 -3.97 32.32
C GLU A 24 52.38 -4.47 32.62
N GLU A 25 51.81 -5.36 31.79
CA GLU A 25 50.52 -6.00 32.06
C GLU A 25 50.56 -6.84 33.33
N ASN A 26 51.59 -7.66 33.49
CA ASN A 26 51.78 -8.48 34.69
C ASN A 26 51.99 -7.62 35.94
N ASP A 27 52.78 -6.54 35.84
CA ASP A 27 53.03 -5.61 36.94
C ASP A 27 51.73 -4.88 37.35
N LEU A 28 50.90 -4.47 36.37
CA LEU A 28 49.59 -3.88 36.62
C LEU A 28 48.63 -4.87 37.29
N GLN A 29 48.64 -6.13 36.87
CA GLN A 29 47.79 -7.17 37.45
C GLN A 29 48.19 -7.48 38.90
N ARG A 30 49.49 -7.60 39.18
CA ARG A 30 50.02 -7.71 40.55
C ARG A 30 49.65 -6.50 41.40
N TRP A 31 49.78 -5.29 40.85
CA TRP A 31 49.38 -4.07 41.54
C TRP A 31 47.87 -4.08 41.86
N LYS A 32 47.01 -4.46 40.91
CA LYS A 32 45.56 -4.59 41.14
C LYS A 32 45.22 -5.63 42.19
N GLU A 33 45.96 -6.73 42.28
CA GLU A 33 45.77 -7.77 43.28
C GLU A 33 46.26 -7.34 44.66
N GLN A 34 47.43 -6.68 44.74
CA GLN A 34 47.99 -6.13 45.98
C GLN A 34 47.12 -5.00 46.55
N HIS A 35 46.56 -4.18 45.67
CA HIS A 35 45.65 -3.09 46.03
C HIS A 35 44.18 -3.50 45.94
N ARG A 36 43.89 -4.80 45.79
CA ARG A 36 42.52 -5.28 45.83
C ARG A 36 41.99 -5.07 47.24
N PRO A 37 40.88 -4.33 47.43
CA PRO A 37 40.25 -4.23 48.73
C PRO A 37 39.95 -5.65 49.23
N GLY A 38 40.34 -5.97 50.47
CA GLY A 38 40.05 -7.27 51.08
C GLY A 38 38.53 -7.53 51.17
N PRO A 39 38.11 -8.76 51.53
CA PRO A 39 36.69 -9.08 51.70
C PRO A 39 36.03 -8.10 52.69
N ILE A 40 35.20 -7.21 52.15
CA ILE A 40 34.51 -6.19 52.93
C ILE A 40 33.33 -6.88 53.63
N HIS A 41 33.48 -7.16 54.93
CA HIS A 41 32.43 -7.76 55.78
C HIS A 41 31.42 -6.71 56.29
N LEU A 42 31.08 -5.70 55.48
CA LEU A 42 30.02 -4.77 55.84
C LEU A 42 28.68 -5.46 55.63
N ALA A 43 27.79 -5.36 56.62
CA ALA A 43 26.40 -5.78 56.46
C ALA A 43 25.86 -5.03 55.23
N PRO A 44 25.35 -5.74 54.20
CA PRO A 44 24.90 -5.09 52.98
C PRO A 44 23.88 -4.02 53.33
N GLU A 45 24.04 -2.82 52.77
CA GLU A 45 23.11 -1.72 52.97
C GLU A 45 21.69 -2.21 52.65
N LYS A 46 20.80 -2.21 53.65
CA LYS A 46 19.44 -2.75 53.53
C LYS A 46 18.50 -1.60 53.21
N LEU A 47 17.75 -1.73 52.13
CA LEU A 47 16.76 -0.74 51.73
C LEU A 47 15.40 -1.09 52.36
N GLY A 48 15.34 -1.11 53.69
CA GLY A 48 14.15 -1.53 54.46
C GLY A 48 13.81 -3.02 54.30
N GLY A 49 13.62 -3.74 55.41
CA GLY A 49 13.31 -5.18 55.40
C GLY A 49 14.52 -6.09 55.18
N ASN A 50 14.27 -7.34 54.74
CA ASN A 50 15.27 -8.42 54.71
C ASN A 50 16.16 -8.45 53.46
N VAL A 51 15.97 -7.54 52.51
CA VAL A 51 16.61 -7.57 51.19
C VAL A 51 17.77 -6.56 51.14
N SER A 52 18.89 -6.97 50.55
CA SER A 52 20.02 -6.05 50.30
C SER A 52 19.71 -5.08 49.16
N LEU A 53 20.17 -3.83 49.26
CA LEU A 53 20.12 -2.83 48.19
C LEU A 53 20.70 -3.36 46.87
N SER A 54 21.78 -4.13 46.94
CA SER A 54 22.42 -4.75 45.77
C SER A 54 21.47 -5.71 45.03
N GLU A 55 20.72 -6.52 45.78
CA GLU A 55 19.74 -7.46 45.25
C GLU A 55 18.53 -6.72 44.66
N VAL A 56 18.05 -5.67 45.32
CA VAL A 56 16.98 -4.81 44.78
C VAL A 56 17.41 -4.17 43.46
N ARG A 57 18.63 -3.62 43.40
CA ARG A 57 19.17 -3.02 42.17
C ARG A 57 19.34 -4.05 41.06
N GLN A 58 19.81 -5.26 41.39
CA GLN A 58 19.91 -6.36 40.42
C GLN A 58 18.52 -6.76 39.90
N LYS A 59 17.54 -6.94 40.78
CA LYS A 59 16.16 -7.25 40.40
C LYS A 59 15.56 -6.16 39.53
N GLN A 60 15.74 -4.89 39.88
CA GLN A 60 15.27 -3.76 39.09
C GLN A 60 15.92 -3.75 37.70
N GLN A 61 17.23 -4.02 37.61
CA GLN A 61 17.94 -4.12 36.34
C GLN A 61 17.39 -5.28 35.49
N THR A 62 17.15 -6.44 36.09
CA THR A 62 16.59 -7.63 35.43
C THR A 62 15.17 -7.37 34.92
N VAL A 63 14.30 -6.79 35.76
CA VAL A 63 12.93 -6.40 35.37
C VAL A 63 12.95 -5.41 34.21
N ALA A 64 13.79 -4.39 34.27
CA ALA A 64 13.92 -3.42 33.18
C ALA A 64 14.37 -4.09 31.87
N ARG A 65 15.32 -5.04 31.93
CA ARG A 65 15.75 -5.83 30.76
C ARG A 65 14.62 -6.67 30.17
N HIS A 66 13.87 -7.39 31.01
CA HIS A 66 12.76 -8.23 30.55
C HIS A 66 11.59 -7.41 29.99
N SER A 67 11.23 -6.30 30.64
CA SER A 67 10.18 -5.39 30.15
C SER A 67 10.54 -4.84 28.76
N LYS A 68 11.80 -4.42 28.57
CA LYS A 68 12.29 -3.96 27.27
C LYS A 68 12.18 -5.05 26.19
N LEU A 69 12.52 -6.30 26.53
CA LEU A 69 12.40 -7.43 25.60
C LEU A 69 10.95 -7.73 25.25
N GLN A 70 10.06 -7.75 26.24
CA GLN A 70 8.64 -8.00 26.05
C GLN A 70 7.98 -6.93 25.16
N LYS A 71 8.32 -5.65 25.36
CA LYS A 71 7.83 -4.56 24.49
C LYS A 71 8.28 -4.75 23.04
N LYS A 72 9.52 -5.20 22.82
CA LYS A 72 10.03 -5.49 21.47
C LYS A 72 9.25 -6.63 20.79
N LEU A 73 9.02 -7.73 21.51
CA LEU A 73 8.25 -8.86 21.00
C LEU A 73 6.83 -8.44 20.60
N ARG A 74 6.12 -7.72 21.49
CA ARG A 74 4.77 -7.21 21.20
C ARG A 74 4.74 -6.32 19.96
N LYS A 75 5.73 -5.45 19.79
CA LYS A 75 5.82 -4.59 18.60
C LYS A 75 6.06 -5.42 17.34
N GLU A 76 6.99 -6.38 17.40
CA GLU A 76 7.29 -7.25 16.27
C GLU A 76 6.09 -8.10 15.85
N ASP A 77 5.33 -8.64 16.80
CA ASP A 77 4.11 -9.41 16.51
C ASP A 77 3.04 -8.54 15.84
N MET A 78 2.83 -7.31 16.32
CA MET A 78 1.93 -6.35 15.67
C MET A 78 2.37 -6.01 14.25
N ASP A 79 3.67 -5.80 14.04
CA ASP A 79 4.22 -5.49 12.72
C ASP A 79 4.11 -6.70 11.77
N ARG A 80 4.31 -7.92 12.26
CA ARG A 80 4.11 -9.16 11.49
C ARG A 80 2.66 -9.33 11.08
N SER A 81 1.70 -9.14 11.98
CA SER A 81 0.27 -9.24 11.66
C SER A 81 -0.14 -8.21 10.59
N LYS A 82 0.33 -6.96 10.72
CA LYS A 82 0.07 -5.91 9.71
C LYS A 82 0.59 -6.28 8.32
N ARG A 83 1.83 -6.81 8.24
CA ARG A 83 2.40 -7.27 6.96
C ARG A 83 1.57 -8.39 6.35
N GLN A 84 1.13 -9.36 7.16
CA GLN A 84 0.30 -10.46 6.67
C GLN A 84 -1.05 -9.98 6.14
N GLU A 85 -1.70 -9.01 6.81
CA GLU A 85 -2.94 -8.41 6.33
C GLU A 85 -2.74 -7.65 5.01
N GLU A 86 -1.65 -6.90 4.89
CA GLU A 86 -1.29 -6.20 3.66
C GLU A 86 -1.00 -7.18 2.51
N GLU A 87 -0.26 -8.26 2.76
CA GLU A 87 -0.01 -9.32 1.79
C GLU A 87 -1.31 -10.00 1.32
N LYS A 88 -2.24 -10.28 2.24
CA LYS A 88 -3.56 -10.82 1.91
C LYS A 88 -4.37 -9.87 1.04
N LYS A 89 -4.38 -8.58 1.36
CA LYS A 89 -5.05 -7.55 0.54
C LYS A 89 -4.41 -7.47 -0.85
N ASN A 90 -3.08 -7.47 -0.93
CA ASN A 90 -2.37 -7.51 -2.20
C ASN A 90 -2.70 -8.75 -3.03
N GLN A 91 -2.80 -9.91 -2.39
CA GLN A 91 -3.18 -11.14 -3.07
C GLN A 91 -4.62 -11.07 -3.59
N LEU A 92 -5.57 -10.58 -2.77
CA LEU A 92 -6.96 -10.38 -3.19
C LEU A 92 -7.05 -9.45 -4.40
N MET A 93 -6.31 -8.33 -4.39
CA MET A 93 -6.28 -7.40 -5.53
C MET A 93 -5.72 -8.06 -6.80
N LYS A 94 -4.70 -8.91 -6.68
CA LYS A 94 -4.17 -9.68 -7.82
C LYS A 94 -5.18 -10.71 -8.33
N ASP A 95 -5.90 -11.38 -7.45
CA ASP A 95 -6.93 -12.36 -7.83
C ASP A 95 -8.08 -11.68 -8.58
N ILE A 96 -8.55 -10.53 -8.10
CA ILE A 96 -9.56 -9.71 -8.78
C ILE A 96 -9.07 -9.30 -10.17
N GLN A 97 -7.80 -8.88 -10.30
CA GLN A 97 -7.24 -8.52 -11.61
C GLN A 97 -7.16 -9.72 -12.55
N ARG A 98 -6.72 -10.89 -12.06
CA ARG A 98 -6.69 -12.13 -12.83
C ARG A 98 -8.08 -12.55 -13.29
N GLU A 99 -9.08 -12.50 -12.42
CA GLU A 99 -10.47 -12.82 -12.77
C GLU A 99 -11.00 -11.88 -13.85
N ARG A 100 -10.77 -10.57 -13.71
CA ARG A 100 -11.15 -9.58 -14.72
C ARG A 100 -10.47 -9.84 -16.06
N ALA A 101 -9.19 -10.20 -16.06
CA ALA A 101 -8.45 -10.55 -17.27
C ALA A 101 -9.03 -11.81 -17.93
N ASN A 102 -9.26 -12.88 -17.16
CA ASN A 102 -9.85 -14.12 -17.68
C ASN A 102 -11.26 -13.90 -18.25
N LYS A 103 -12.09 -13.09 -17.58
CA LYS A 103 -13.43 -12.76 -18.06
C LYS A 103 -13.38 -11.98 -19.38
N LEU A 104 -12.42 -11.07 -19.51
CA LEU A 104 -12.21 -10.31 -20.75
C LEU A 104 -11.73 -11.23 -21.88
N GLU A 105 -10.77 -12.12 -21.60
CA GLU A 105 -10.27 -13.10 -22.56
C GLU A 105 -11.38 -14.02 -23.07
N MET A 106 -12.20 -14.56 -22.16
CA MET A 106 -13.33 -15.41 -22.54
C MET A 106 -14.33 -14.69 -23.45
N LYS A 107 -14.61 -13.41 -23.18
CA LYS A 107 -15.47 -12.60 -24.05
C LYS A 107 -14.85 -12.40 -25.43
N ASN A 108 -13.56 -12.06 -25.50
CA ASN A 108 -12.86 -11.86 -26.77
C ASN A 108 -12.82 -13.16 -27.60
N ASN A 109 -12.58 -14.31 -26.96
CA ASN A 109 -12.60 -15.61 -27.61
C ASN A 109 -13.97 -15.93 -28.22
N GLN A 110 -15.06 -15.62 -27.51
CA GLN A 110 -16.42 -15.78 -28.04
C GLN A 110 -16.68 -14.89 -29.26
N GLU A 111 -16.27 -13.62 -29.22
CA GLU A 111 -16.39 -12.70 -30.35
C GLU A 111 -15.56 -13.18 -31.55
N ASP A 112 -14.34 -13.66 -31.33
CA ASP A 112 -13.47 -14.18 -32.38
C ASP A 112 -14.01 -15.48 -32.99
N GLU A 113 -14.64 -16.35 -32.21
CA GLU A 113 -15.37 -17.50 -32.73
C GLU A 113 -16.56 -17.08 -33.61
N GLN A 114 -17.33 -16.08 -33.18
CA GLN A 114 -18.43 -15.54 -33.99
C GLN A 114 -17.92 -14.94 -35.29
N ARG A 115 -16.83 -14.15 -35.25
CA ARG A 115 -16.16 -13.61 -36.44
C ARG A 115 -15.70 -14.71 -37.38
N LYS A 116 -15.09 -15.79 -36.87
CA LYS A 116 -14.68 -16.95 -37.66
C LYS A 116 -15.87 -17.63 -38.33
N LYS A 117 -16.98 -17.82 -37.61
CA LYS A 117 -18.22 -18.42 -38.17
C LYS A 117 -18.80 -17.57 -39.28
N LEU A 118 -18.92 -16.25 -39.08
CA LEU A 118 -19.41 -15.32 -40.10
C LEU A 118 -18.52 -15.32 -41.33
N TYR A 119 -17.19 -15.28 -41.14
CA TYR A 119 -16.24 -15.36 -42.24
C TYR A 119 -16.36 -16.67 -43.02
N GLN A 120 -16.48 -17.81 -42.33
CA GLN A 120 -16.69 -19.09 -42.98
C GLN A 120 -17.99 -19.13 -43.78
N HIS A 121 -19.09 -18.63 -43.21
CA HIS A 121 -20.36 -18.52 -43.90
C HIS A 121 -20.26 -17.63 -45.15
N GLU A 122 -19.67 -16.44 -45.04
CA GLU A 122 -19.47 -15.54 -46.17
C GLU A 122 -18.65 -16.19 -47.28
N MET A 123 -17.59 -16.94 -46.93
CA MET A 123 -16.79 -17.69 -47.90
C MET A 123 -17.60 -18.78 -48.60
N GLN A 124 -18.50 -19.47 -47.87
CA GLN A 124 -19.41 -20.45 -48.46
C GLN A 124 -20.41 -19.79 -49.40
N THR A 125 -21.06 -18.70 -48.98
CA THR A 125 -22.00 -17.94 -49.83
C THR A 125 -21.31 -17.41 -51.08
N LYS A 126 -20.08 -16.88 -50.98
CA LYS A 126 -19.29 -16.43 -52.14
C LYS A 126 -19.00 -17.58 -53.11
N ARG A 127 -18.64 -18.76 -52.58
CA ARG A 127 -18.41 -19.96 -53.39
C ARG A 127 -19.69 -20.38 -54.11
N GLU A 128 -20.82 -20.44 -53.41
CA GLU A 128 -22.12 -20.79 -53.99
C GLU A 128 -22.58 -19.77 -55.02
N ALA A 129 -22.46 -18.48 -54.75
CA ALA A 129 -22.79 -17.42 -55.70
C ALA A 129 -21.94 -17.51 -56.98
N HIS A 130 -20.67 -17.90 -56.86
CA HIS A 130 -19.82 -18.16 -58.01
C HIS A 130 -20.30 -19.37 -58.82
N LEU A 131 -20.66 -20.48 -58.16
CA LEU A 131 -21.22 -21.66 -58.83
C LEU A 131 -22.54 -21.33 -59.54
N GLN A 132 -23.47 -20.65 -58.86
CA GLN A 132 -24.73 -20.19 -59.44
C GLN A 132 -24.52 -19.24 -60.63
N ARG A 133 -23.49 -18.37 -60.58
CA ARG A 133 -23.11 -17.52 -61.71
C ARG A 133 -22.67 -18.37 -62.90
N LEU A 134 -21.86 -19.41 -62.70
CA LEU A 134 -21.45 -20.31 -63.79
C LEU A 134 -22.63 -21.06 -64.38
N GLU A 135 -23.53 -21.58 -63.54
CA GLU A 135 -24.76 -22.26 -63.98
C GLU A 135 -25.67 -21.33 -64.77
N ARG A 136 -25.86 -20.08 -64.30
CA ARG A 136 -26.68 -19.07 -64.99
C ARG A 136 -26.02 -18.54 -66.27
N SER A 137 -24.70 -18.40 -66.28
CA SER A 137 -23.93 -17.94 -67.46
C SER A 137 -23.74 -19.03 -68.51
N GLY A 138 -24.16 -20.26 -68.24
CA GLY A 138 -24.41 -21.28 -69.27
C GLY A 138 -25.51 -20.89 -70.25
N SER A 139 -26.29 -19.84 -69.95
CA SER A 139 -27.18 -19.14 -70.89
C SER A 139 -26.78 -17.66 -70.94
N VAL A 140 -26.31 -17.22 -72.10
CA VAL A 140 -25.73 -15.89 -72.40
C VAL A 140 -26.61 -14.73 -71.91
N PRO A 141 -26.04 -13.58 -71.51
CA PRO A 141 -26.74 -12.31 -71.72
C PRO A 141 -25.91 -11.25 -72.45
N MET A 142 -26.56 -10.67 -73.46
CA MET A 142 -26.21 -9.45 -74.18
C MET A 142 -26.06 -8.26 -73.22
N ALA A 143 -25.00 -7.49 -73.44
CA ALA A 143 -24.68 -6.28 -72.70
C ALA A 143 -25.67 -5.14 -73.04
N ALA A 144 -26.53 -4.77 -72.09
CA ALA A 144 -27.32 -3.55 -72.17
C ALA A 144 -26.56 -2.40 -71.51
N SER A 145 -26.11 -1.44 -72.33
CA SER A 145 -25.53 -0.18 -71.91
C SER A 145 -26.56 0.67 -71.16
N SER A 146 -26.28 1.03 -69.90
CA SER A 146 -26.92 2.16 -69.25
C SER A 146 -25.85 3.18 -68.82
N SER A 147 -26.02 4.38 -69.37
CA SER A 147 -25.12 5.52 -69.28
C SER A 147 -25.44 6.37 -68.05
N THR A 148 -24.52 6.40 -67.08
CA THR A 148 -24.12 7.61 -66.34
C THR A 148 -22.62 7.46 -66.00
N PRO A 149 -21.69 8.24 -66.57
CA PRO A 149 -20.27 8.06 -66.31
C PRO A 149 -19.83 9.00 -65.18
N ALA A 150 -20.44 8.87 -63.99
CA ALA A 150 -19.61 9.05 -62.81
C ALA A 150 -18.77 7.78 -62.75
N SER A 151 -17.58 7.83 -63.37
CA SER A 151 -16.61 6.73 -63.43
C SER A 151 -16.70 5.91 -62.15
N SER A 152 -16.96 4.60 -62.26
CA SER A 152 -17.09 3.71 -61.10
C SER A 152 -15.89 3.83 -60.13
N TRP A 153 -14.75 4.27 -60.66
CA TRP A 153 -13.55 4.63 -59.92
C TRP A 153 -13.69 5.90 -59.08
N ALA A 154 -14.36 6.94 -59.58
CA ALA A 154 -14.61 8.19 -58.85
C ALA A 154 -15.54 7.95 -57.64
N LEU A 155 -16.59 7.13 -57.82
CA LEU A 155 -17.46 6.71 -56.72
C LEU A 155 -16.71 5.84 -55.70
N GLY A 156 -15.88 4.90 -56.16
CA GLY A 156 -15.04 4.08 -55.29
C GLY A 156 -13.92 4.85 -54.57
N HIS A 157 -13.47 5.98 -55.13
CA HIS A 157 -12.53 6.90 -54.49
C HIS A 157 -13.21 7.69 -53.37
N LYS A 158 -14.38 8.29 -53.64
CA LYS A 158 -15.15 9.00 -52.61
C LYS A 158 -15.49 8.11 -51.42
N TYR A 159 -15.97 6.89 -51.67
CA TYR A 159 -16.23 5.93 -50.60
C TYR A 159 -15.00 5.61 -49.74
N ARG A 160 -13.81 5.50 -50.35
CA ARG A 160 -12.56 5.28 -49.61
C ARG A 160 -12.13 6.52 -48.82
N GLU A 161 -12.38 7.71 -49.34
CA GLU A 161 -12.09 8.98 -48.67
C GLU A 161 -13.01 9.19 -47.47
N ASP A 162 -14.32 8.97 -47.65
CA ASP A 162 -15.32 9.05 -46.57
C ASP A 162 -14.98 8.07 -45.45
N ARG A 163 -14.63 6.82 -45.79
CA ARG A 163 -14.21 5.81 -44.80
C ARG A 163 -12.94 6.22 -44.05
N LYS A 164 -11.96 6.82 -44.73
CA LYS A 164 -10.75 7.35 -44.09
C LYS A 164 -11.05 8.54 -43.17
N ALA A 165 -11.99 9.41 -43.55
CA ALA A 165 -12.40 10.55 -42.74
C ALA A 165 -13.14 10.08 -41.47
N GLU A 166 -13.99 9.06 -41.58
CA GLU A 166 -14.63 8.41 -40.42
C GLU A 166 -13.60 7.74 -39.50
N GLU A 167 -12.64 6.99 -40.06
CA GLU A 167 -11.52 6.40 -39.30
C GLU A 167 -10.67 7.51 -38.61
N GLN A 168 -10.46 8.65 -39.26
CA GLN A 168 -9.71 9.77 -38.68
C GLN A 168 -10.45 10.45 -37.53
N THR A 169 -11.77 10.66 -37.65
CA THR A 169 -12.57 11.27 -36.59
C THR A 169 -12.65 10.37 -35.36
N THR A 170 -12.84 9.06 -35.54
CA THR A 170 -12.82 8.09 -34.44
C THR A 170 -11.46 8.02 -33.75
N LEU A 171 -10.35 8.03 -34.51
CA LEU A 171 -8.99 8.10 -33.95
C LEU A 171 -8.78 9.38 -33.14
N GLN A 172 -9.29 10.52 -33.62
CA GLN A 172 -9.20 11.79 -32.91
C GLN A 172 -9.99 11.77 -31.59
N GLN A 173 -11.22 11.23 -31.62
CA GLN A 173 -12.03 11.05 -30.41
C GLN A 173 -11.33 10.17 -29.37
N MET A 174 -10.75 9.04 -29.77
CA MET A 174 -10.01 8.16 -28.86
C MET A 174 -8.79 8.86 -28.22
N LYS A 175 -8.06 9.68 -28.99
CA LYS A 175 -6.95 10.49 -28.46
C LYS A 175 -7.43 11.52 -27.43
N ASP A 176 -8.53 12.20 -27.72
CA ASP A 176 -9.07 13.21 -26.82
C ASP A 176 -9.68 12.58 -25.56
N GLU A 177 -10.30 11.41 -25.66
CA GLU A 177 -10.69 10.62 -24.49
C GLU A 177 -9.50 10.19 -23.64
N GLN A 178 -8.39 9.75 -24.27
CA GLN A 178 -7.18 9.38 -23.54
C GLN A 178 -6.60 10.59 -22.80
N ARG A 179 -6.58 11.78 -23.43
CA ARG A 179 -6.18 13.04 -22.77
C ARG A 179 -7.09 13.42 -21.62
N ARG A 180 -8.41 13.26 -21.76
CA ARG A 180 -9.36 13.49 -20.67
C ARG A 180 -9.12 12.53 -19.51
N LYS A 181 -8.89 11.25 -19.80
CA LYS A 181 -8.56 10.25 -18.78
C LYS A 181 -7.26 10.58 -18.06
N SER A 182 -6.22 11.00 -18.77
CA SER A 182 -4.96 11.42 -18.15
C SER A 182 -5.14 12.67 -17.30
N GLN A 183 -5.90 13.66 -17.77
CA GLN A 183 -6.19 14.88 -17.02
C GLN A 183 -6.92 14.60 -15.70
N ILE A 184 -7.95 13.74 -15.73
CA ILE A 184 -8.69 13.35 -14.52
C ILE A 184 -7.78 12.60 -13.52
N LEU A 185 -6.89 11.73 -14.02
CA LEU A 185 -5.94 11.02 -13.15
C LEU A 185 -4.93 11.96 -12.52
N GLU A 186 -4.41 12.92 -13.29
CA GLU A 186 -3.47 13.93 -12.82
C GLU A 186 -4.10 14.86 -11.78
N GLU A 187 -5.34 15.32 -12.02
CA GLU A 187 -6.10 16.15 -11.08
C GLU A 187 -6.38 15.41 -9.76
N LYS A 188 -6.72 14.12 -9.81
CA LYS A 188 -6.87 13.30 -8.60
C LYS A 188 -5.58 13.19 -7.79
N HIS A 189 -4.45 12.98 -8.48
CA HIS A 189 -3.15 12.91 -7.83
C HIS A 189 -2.77 14.26 -7.20
N GLN A 190 -3.02 15.37 -7.90
CA GLN A 190 -2.80 16.72 -7.38
C GLN A 190 -3.64 17.00 -6.14
N GLN A 191 -4.93 16.64 -6.17
CA GLN A 191 -5.82 16.80 -5.01
C GLN A 191 -5.33 16.02 -3.79
N GLU A 192 -4.91 14.76 -3.97
CA GLU A 192 -4.35 13.95 -2.88
C GLU A 192 -3.06 14.55 -2.32
N GLU A 193 -2.19 15.07 -3.19
CA GLU A 193 -0.95 15.74 -2.76
C GLU A 193 -1.24 17.05 -2.01
N GLU A 194 -2.19 17.85 -2.47
CA GLU A 194 -2.66 19.06 -1.77
C GLU A 194 -3.24 18.72 -0.40
N ASP A 195 -4.10 17.71 -0.31
CA ASP A 195 -4.68 17.29 0.97
C ASP A 195 -3.60 16.82 1.94
N ARG A 196 -2.58 16.12 1.45
CA ARG A 196 -1.41 15.73 2.25
C ARG A 196 -0.62 16.94 2.74
N GLN A 197 -0.42 17.95 1.90
CA GLN A 197 0.24 19.20 2.28
C GLN A 197 -0.58 19.97 3.32
N ARG A 198 -1.90 20.12 3.11
CA ARG A 198 -2.82 20.76 4.07
C ARG A 198 -2.80 20.07 5.42
N GLN A 199 -2.79 18.74 5.46
CA GLN A 199 -2.67 17.98 6.71
C GLN A 199 -1.36 18.24 7.43
N MET A 200 -0.23 18.23 6.69
CA MET A 200 1.09 18.53 7.25
C MET A 200 1.16 19.95 7.82
N GLU A 201 0.61 20.94 7.10
CA GLU A 201 0.55 22.32 7.56
C GLU A 201 -0.33 22.48 8.79
N ASN A 202 -1.50 21.84 8.81
CA ASN A 202 -2.38 21.84 9.98
C ASN A 202 -1.70 21.20 11.19
N GLU A 203 -1.00 20.08 11.00
CA GLU A 203 -0.21 19.45 12.06
C GLU A 203 0.91 20.37 12.56
N ARG A 204 1.62 21.08 11.66
CA ARG A 204 2.63 22.07 12.03
C ARG A 204 2.03 23.19 12.88
N LEU A 205 0.87 23.72 12.47
CA LEU A 205 0.16 24.76 13.22
C LEU A 205 -0.29 24.25 14.60
N ARG A 206 -0.87 23.05 14.67
CA ARG A 206 -1.31 22.41 15.92
C ARG A 206 -0.16 22.18 16.90
N VAL A 207 0.99 21.73 16.41
CA VAL A 207 2.18 21.52 17.25
C VAL A 207 2.75 22.86 17.71
N ASN A 208 2.75 23.87 16.86
CA ASN A 208 3.21 25.21 17.21
C ASN A 208 2.31 25.85 18.27
N SER A 209 0.98 25.78 18.11
CA SER A 209 0.03 26.30 19.10
C SER A 209 0.16 25.58 20.44
N ALA A 210 0.23 24.25 20.43
CA ALA A 210 0.43 23.47 21.66
C ALA A 210 1.77 23.78 22.35
N PHE A 211 2.79 24.17 21.60
CA PHE A 211 4.07 24.62 22.17
C PHE A 211 3.94 25.99 22.85
N LEU A 212 3.24 26.94 22.24
CA LEU A 212 2.97 28.25 22.83
C LEU A 212 2.12 28.14 24.10
N ASP A 213 1.05 27.33 24.09
CA ASP A 213 0.21 27.09 25.25
C ASP A 213 1.02 26.56 26.45
N ARG A 214 1.98 25.65 26.19
CA ARG A 214 2.88 25.12 27.20
C ARG A 214 3.82 26.19 27.76
N LEU A 215 4.28 27.12 26.93
CA LEU A 215 5.12 28.24 27.39
C LEU A 215 4.32 29.23 28.23
N GLU A 216 3.10 29.58 27.81
CA GLU A 216 2.22 30.47 28.56
C GLU A 216 1.78 29.85 29.90
N ALA A 217 1.43 28.57 29.91
CA ALA A 217 1.13 27.84 31.14
C ALA A 217 2.34 27.83 32.11
N ARG A 218 3.56 27.78 31.58
CA ARG A 218 4.79 27.82 32.37
C ARG A 218 5.17 29.24 32.83
N GLY A 219 4.83 30.27 32.05
CA GLY A 219 5.08 31.68 32.36
C GLY A 219 4.02 32.33 33.26
N SER A 220 2.78 31.83 33.25
CA SER A 220 1.66 32.41 33.99
C SER A 220 1.64 32.07 35.49
N GLY A 221 2.59 31.28 36.00
CA GLY A 221 2.71 31.02 37.45
C GLY A 221 1.47 30.38 38.11
N ARG A 222 0.51 29.87 37.33
CA ARG A 222 -0.61 29.10 37.86
C ARG A 222 -0.13 27.68 38.07
N ALA A 223 0.50 27.45 39.22
CA ALA A 223 0.63 26.12 39.79
C ALA A 223 -0.78 25.55 39.97
N SER A 224 -1.21 24.71 39.05
CA SER A 224 -2.29 23.77 39.29
C SER A 224 -1.88 22.46 38.66
N GLU A 225 -1.63 21.51 39.55
CA GLU A 225 -1.41 20.10 39.28
C GLU A 225 -2.33 19.62 38.17
N LEU A 226 -1.78 19.28 37.01
CA LEU A 226 -2.36 18.24 36.18
C LEU A 226 -1.25 17.35 35.65
N LEU A 227 -1.26 16.14 36.23
CA LEU A 227 -0.82 14.83 35.75
C LEU A 227 0.10 14.79 34.50
N PRO A 228 1.21 14.02 34.58
CA PRO A 228 2.06 13.78 33.42
C PRO A 228 1.26 13.02 32.35
N CYS A 229 1.03 13.65 31.20
CA CYS A 229 0.49 12.96 30.03
C CYS A 229 1.57 11.99 29.51
N THR A 230 1.46 10.74 29.93
CA THR A 230 2.28 9.60 29.51
C THR A 230 2.12 9.35 28.01
N PRO A 231 3.20 9.07 27.26
CA PRO A 231 3.10 8.57 25.91
C PRO A 231 3.09 7.04 25.96
N GLU A 232 1.93 6.40 26.13
CA GLU A 232 1.71 5.04 25.60
C GLU A 232 0.22 4.64 25.64
N LEU A 233 -0.24 4.12 24.48
CA LEU A 233 -1.40 3.25 24.24
C LEU A 233 -2.81 3.86 24.18
N SER A 234 -3.22 4.27 22.96
CA SER A 234 -4.52 3.87 22.36
C SER A 234 -4.78 4.53 20.98
N ASN A 235 -4.00 4.20 19.95
CA ASN A 235 -4.51 4.34 18.58
C ASN A 235 -5.26 3.06 18.21
N VAL A 236 -6.43 2.87 18.85
CA VAL A 236 -7.51 2.05 18.31
C VAL A 236 -8.28 2.98 17.40
N TRP A 237 -8.13 2.76 16.10
CA TRP A 237 -9.01 3.36 15.10
C TRP A 237 -10.43 2.88 15.43
N GLN A 238 -11.25 3.76 15.98
CA GLN A 238 -12.70 3.59 15.88
C GLN A 238 -13.03 3.80 14.41
N THR A 239 -13.24 2.70 13.71
CA THR A 239 -13.99 2.70 12.46
C THR A 239 -15.41 3.03 12.86
N GLU A 240 -15.82 4.29 12.72
CA GLU A 240 -17.25 4.60 12.65
C GLU A 240 -17.78 4.00 11.35
N GLU A 241 -18.47 2.88 11.51
CA GLU A 241 -19.36 2.28 10.54
C GLU A 241 -20.53 3.27 10.30
N PRO A 242 -20.85 3.62 9.03
CA PRO A 242 -21.97 4.50 8.74
C PRO A 242 -23.28 3.85 9.19
N GLN A 243 -24.00 4.49 10.12
CA GLN A 243 -25.36 4.07 10.48
C GLN A 243 -26.33 4.31 9.32
N ASP A 244 -26.94 3.23 8.83
CA ASP A 244 -28.16 3.24 8.04
C ASP A 244 -29.34 3.77 8.88
N PRO A 245 -30.07 4.81 8.45
CA PRO A 245 -31.28 5.26 9.13
C PRO A 245 -32.49 4.42 8.69
N ALA A 246 -32.49 3.13 8.99
CA ALA A 246 -33.63 2.26 8.68
C ALA A 246 -33.74 1.05 9.60
N SER A 247 -33.91 1.27 10.92
CA SER A 247 -34.62 0.29 11.76
C SER A 247 -35.09 0.93 13.06
N SER A 248 -36.28 1.54 13.01
CA SER A 248 -37.05 1.92 14.19
C SER A 248 -37.80 0.68 14.69
N HIS A 249 -37.33 0.09 15.79
CA HIS A 249 -38.06 -0.94 16.53
C HIS A 249 -38.94 -0.28 17.59
N VAL A 250 -40.21 -0.07 17.25
CA VAL A 250 -41.24 0.36 18.22
C VAL A 250 -41.73 -0.88 18.99
N PRO A 251 -41.76 -0.87 20.33
CA PRO A 251 -42.37 -1.96 21.08
C PRO A 251 -43.89 -1.77 21.11
N PHE A 252 -44.63 -2.78 20.64
CA PHE A 252 -46.08 -2.88 20.77
C PHE A 252 -46.47 -3.12 22.25
N PRO A 253 -47.45 -2.36 22.79
CA PRO A 253 -48.18 -2.79 23.96
C PRO A 253 -49.47 -3.50 23.52
N SER A 254 -49.59 -4.75 23.94
CA SER A 254 -50.82 -5.53 23.89
C SER A 254 -51.89 -4.90 24.79
N GLN A 255 -53.08 -4.61 24.26
CA GLN A 255 -54.34 -4.79 25.02
C GLN A 255 -55.60 -4.84 24.14
N LEU A 256 -56.20 -6.03 24.20
CA LEU A 256 -57.61 -6.43 24.18
C LEU A 256 -58.75 -5.40 24.02
N HIS A 257 -59.70 -5.79 23.16
CA HIS A 257 -61.16 -5.94 23.34
C HIS A 257 -62.11 -5.23 22.33
N THR A 258 -62.95 -6.10 21.74
CA THR A 258 -64.40 -6.02 21.43
C THR A 258 -64.96 -5.23 20.23
N ASP A 259 -65.60 -6.03 19.38
CA ASP A 259 -66.99 -5.95 18.88
C ASP A 259 -67.37 -5.15 17.62
N SER A 260 -68.18 -5.88 16.82
CA SER A 260 -69.28 -5.45 15.95
C SER A 260 -69.04 -5.08 14.49
N ALA A 261 -69.54 -6.01 13.64
CA ALA A 261 -70.70 -5.83 12.75
C ALA A 261 -70.52 -5.42 11.28
N ALA A 262 -71.43 -6.03 10.50
CA ALA A 262 -71.99 -5.68 9.19
C ALA A 262 -71.17 -6.09 7.95
N GLU A 263 -71.69 -7.06 7.17
CA GLU A 263 -72.42 -6.89 5.88
C GLU A 263 -71.42 -6.66 4.73
N GLU A 264 -71.39 -7.40 3.63
CA GLU A 264 -72.40 -8.11 2.82
C GLU A 264 -71.69 -9.23 2.03
#